data_AF-A0A3G8GLR3-F1
#
_entry.id   AF-A0A3G8GLR3-F1
#
_cell.length_a   1.000
_cell.length_b   1.000
_cell.length_c   1.000
_cell.angle_alpha   90.00
_cell.angle_beta   90.00
_cell.angle_gamma   90.00
#
_symmetry.space_group_name_H-M   'P 1'
#
loop_
_entity.id
_entity.type
_entity.pdbx_description
1 polymer ?
#
loop_
_entity_poly.entity_id
_entity_poly.type
_entity_poly.pdbx_seq_one_letter_code
_entity_poly.pdbx_strand_id
1 'polypeptide(L)'
;MNAYSSLEVSQRLAVPVGTELPAAKAGPYFEDIDIGLALELVKPAITRLQIAKFAGASGDFNPSHVDEDIARDIGGMGGVFAHGMIGMGFLGQLLTDFLWDRPLRMFSTRATIIVRPGDSLTCRAKVTRKWVDDEDNLVEFELEAVNQQGEVTHTGKAQAVLPHRPLAIKAELKRPYLVQHRVIG
;
A
#
# COMPACT_ATOMS: atom_id res chain seq x y z
N MET A 1 -20.98 -18.95 -37.17
CA MET A 1 -20.55 -17.63 -36.66
C MET A 1 -20.73 -17.64 -35.15
N ASN A 2 -19.68 -17.39 -34.37
CA ASN A 2 -19.78 -17.38 -32.92
C ASN A 2 -20.51 -16.09 -32.48
N ALA A 3 -21.51 -16.20 -31.60
CA ALA A 3 -22.40 -15.12 -31.16
C ALA A 3 -21.66 -13.92 -30.51
N TYR A 4 -20.38 -14.08 -30.18
CA TYR A 4 -19.52 -12.99 -29.70
C TYR A 4 -19.13 -11.98 -30.77
N SER A 5 -19.16 -12.36 -32.06
CA SER A 5 -18.71 -11.48 -33.16
C SER A 5 -19.68 -10.35 -33.50
N SER A 6 -20.93 -10.43 -33.03
CA SER A 6 -21.99 -9.44 -33.30
C SER A 6 -22.20 -8.43 -32.17
N LEU A 7 -21.50 -8.57 -31.05
CA LEU A 7 -21.57 -7.60 -29.95
C LEU A 7 -20.72 -6.37 -30.27
N GLU A 8 -21.24 -5.18 -29.96
CA GLU A 8 -20.46 -3.94 -29.96
C GLU A 8 -19.30 -4.04 -28.96
N VAL A 9 -18.18 -3.35 -29.22
CA VAL A 9 -16.98 -3.42 -28.37
C VAL A 9 -17.29 -3.07 -26.92
N SER A 10 -18.16 -2.08 -26.69
CA SER A 10 -18.65 -1.69 -25.36
C SER A 10 -19.39 -2.81 -24.63
N GLN A 11 -20.12 -3.66 -25.36
CA GLN A 11 -20.86 -4.80 -24.81
C GLN A 11 -19.95 -5.99 -24.51
N ARG A 12 -18.83 -6.15 -25.23
CA ARG A 12 -17.82 -7.18 -24.94
C ARG A 12 -16.97 -6.82 -23.73
N LEU A 13 -16.79 -5.53 -23.46
CA LEU A 13 -16.03 -5.01 -22.31
C LEU A 13 -16.88 -4.80 -21.06
N ALA A 14 -18.22 -4.82 -21.19
CA ALA A 14 -19.12 -4.66 -20.06
C ALA A 14 -19.08 -5.88 -19.14
N VAL A 15 -19.04 -5.62 -17.83
CA VAL A 15 -19.28 -6.65 -16.82
C VAL A 15 -20.68 -7.23 -17.03
N PRO A 16 -20.86 -8.57 -17.13
CA PRO A 16 -22.17 -9.16 -17.37
C PRO A 16 -23.20 -8.72 -16.33
N VAL A 17 -24.41 -8.40 -16.80
CA VAL A 17 -25.54 -8.05 -15.93
C VAL A 17 -25.80 -9.22 -14.97
N GLY A 18 -25.81 -8.95 -13.67
CA GLY A 18 -25.96 -9.97 -12.62
C GLY A 18 -24.66 -10.58 -12.11
N THR A 19 -23.49 -10.11 -12.57
CA THR A 19 -22.21 -10.45 -11.93
C THR A 19 -22.22 -9.90 -10.50
N GLU A 20 -22.21 -10.79 -9.51
CA GLU A 20 -21.94 -10.40 -8.13
C GLU A 20 -20.52 -9.87 -8.06
N LEU A 21 -20.38 -8.56 -7.92
CA LEU A 21 -19.11 -7.97 -7.54
C LEU A 21 -18.89 -8.28 -6.06
N PRO A 22 -17.73 -8.83 -5.67
CA PRO A 22 -17.41 -8.97 -4.26
C PRO A 22 -17.52 -7.60 -3.60
N ALA A 23 -18.03 -7.56 -2.37
CA ALA A 23 -18.05 -6.34 -1.59
C ALA A 23 -16.65 -5.71 -1.62
N ALA A 24 -16.57 -4.41 -1.91
CA ALA A 24 -15.31 -3.69 -1.84
C ALA A 24 -14.72 -3.94 -0.44
N LYS A 25 -13.48 -4.48 -0.39
CA LYS A 25 -12.75 -4.49 0.87
C LYS A 25 -12.64 -3.04 1.36
N ALA A 26 -12.63 -2.85 2.66
CA ALA A 26 -12.47 -1.53 3.27
C ALA A 26 -11.31 -1.61 4.26
N GLY A 27 -10.49 -0.58 4.31
CA GLY A 27 -9.43 -0.45 5.28
C GLY A 27 -9.96 -0.25 6.71
N PRO A 28 -9.08 -0.22 7.71
CA PRO A 28 -9.45 -0.05 9.11
C PRO A 28 -10.09 1.32 9.38
N TYR A 29 -10.89 1.40 10.43
CA TYR A 29 -11.29 2.67 11.02
C TYR A 29 -10.27 3.13 12.05
N PHE A 30 -10.33 4.41 12.42
CA PHE A 30 -9.42 4.95 13.43
C PHE A 30 -9.51 4.16 14.75
N GLU A 31 -10.70 3.73 15.16
CA GLU A 31 -10.93 2.93 16.37
C GLU A 31 -10.30 1.54 16.33
N ASP A 32 -10.00 1.00 15.14
CA ASP A 32 -9.48 -0.37 14.98
C ASP A 32 -7.96 -0.47 15.22
N ILE A 33 -7.30 0.69 15.39
CA ILE A 33 -5.85 0.77 15.47
C ILE A 33 -5.39 1.07 16.89
N ASP A 34 -4.53 0.21 17.42
CA ASP A 34 -3.82 0.46 18.66
C ASP A 34 -2.33 0.75 18.40
N ILE A 35 -1.73 1.59 19.24
CA ILE A 35 -0.28 1.78 19.23
C ILE A 35 0.39 0.44 19.55
N GLY A 36 1.38 0.07 18.75
CA GLY A 36 2.07 -1.21 18.85
C GLY A 36 1.56 -2.28 17.88
N LEU A 37 0.44 -2.05 17.18
CA LEU A 37 -0.01 -2.93 16.09
C LEU A 37 1.13 -3.12 15.08
N ALA A 38 1.43 -4.38 14.78
CA ALA A 38 2.53 -4.77 13.91
C ALA A 38 2.02 -5.54 12.70
N LEU A 39 2.58 -5.23 11.54
CA LEU A 39 2.28 -5.86 10.25
C LEU A 39 3.57 -6.44 9.67
N GLU A 40 3.45 -7.53 8.92
CA GLU A 40 4.58 -8.19 8.27
C GLU A 40 4.22 -8.64 6.85
N LEU A 41 5.16 -8.48 5.92
CA LEU A 41 5.10 -9.00 4.56
C LEU A 41 6.45 -9.63 4.20
N VAL A 42 6.44 -10.92 3.88
CA VAL A 42 7.63 -11.65 3.44
C VAL A 42 7.64 -11.72 1.92
N LYS A 43 8.77 -11.34 1.32
CA LYS A 43 9.04 -11.49 -0.11
C LYS A 43 10.10 -12.56 -0.35
N PRO A 44 9.93 -13.40 -1.38
CA PRO A 44 10.96 -14.35 -1.77
C PRO A 44 12.21 -13.60 -2.27
N ALA A 45 13.27 -14.36 -2.52
CA ALA A 45 14.51 -13.84 -3.08
C ALA A 45 14.27 -13.00 -4.34
N ILE A 46 14.85 -11.81 -4.37
CA ILE A 46 14.80 -10.90 -5.52
C ILE A 46 15.58 -11.52 -6.66
N THR A 47 14.97 -11.53 -7.84
CA THR A 47 15.58 -12.06 -9.06
C THR A 47 15.98 -10.94 -10.00
N ARG A 48 16.94 -11.20 -10.90
CA ARG A 48 17.25 -10.27 -12.00
C ARG A 48 16.03 -9.95 -12.86
N LEU A 49 15.14 -10.92 -13.07
CA LEU A 49 13.88 -10.70 -13.77
C LEU A 49 13.00 -9.66 -13.05
N GLN A 50 12.96 -9.69 -11.72
CA GLN A 50 12.21 -8.72 -10.95
C GLN A 50 12.83 -7.32 -11.03
N ILE A 51 14.16 -7.22 -11.01
CA ILE A 51 14.88 -5.95 -11.21
C ILE A 51 14.57 -5.39 -12.61
N ALA A 52 14.62 -6.21 -13.66
CA ALA A 52 14.27 -5.80 -15.02
C ALA A 52 12.80 -5.35 -15.13
N LYS A 53 11.87 -6.06 -14.50
CA LYS A 53 10.46 -5.64 -14.43
C LYS A 53 10.29 -4.32 -13.71
N PHE A 54 11.02 -4.10 -12.61
CA PHE A 54 10.99 -2.85 -11.87
C PHE A 54 11.55 -1.69 -12.69
N ALA A 55 12.67 -1.89 -13.41
CA ALA A 55 13.21 -0.90 -14.35
C ALA A 55 12.16 -0.49 -15.38
N GLY A 56 11.48 -1.46 -15.99
CA GLY A 56 10.39 -1.19 -16.93
C GLY A 56 9.20 -0.44 -16.32
N ALA A 57 8.82 -0.74 -15.08
CA ALA A 57 7.72 -0.09 -14.40
C ALA A 57 8.04 1.34 -13.91
N SER A 58 9.27 1.55 -13.43
CA SER A 58 9.73 2.84 -12.88
C SER A 58 10.29 3.78 -13.94
N GLY A 59 10.72 3.25 -15.08
CA GLY A 59 11.50 3.99 -16.08
C GLY A 59 12.98 4.16 -15.70
N ASP A 60 13.42 3.62 -14.56
CA ASP A 60 14.81 3.69 -14.13
C ASP A 60 15.64 2.55 -14.73
N PHE A 61 16.31 2.87 -15.84
CA PHE A 61 17.25 1.99 -16.53
C PHE A 61 18.70 2.36 -16.26
N ASN A 62 19.03 2.88 -15.07
CA ASN A 62 20.42 3.10 -14.71
C ASN A 62 21.24 1.81 -14.95
N PRO A 63 22.36 1.88 -15.70
CA PRO A 63 23.17 0.70 -16.02
C PRO A 63 23.56 -0.16 -14.81
N SER A 64 23.71 0.44 -13.62
CA SER A 64 24.00 -0.31 -12.38
C SER A 64 22.94 -1.37 -12.03
N HIS A 65 21.73 -1.26 -12.56
CA HIS A 65 20.61 -2.18 -12.32
C HIS A 65 20.36 -3.17 -13.46
N VAL A 66 20.92 -2.94 -14.65
CA VAL A 66 20.52 -3.69 -15.87
C VAL A 66 21.69 -4.23 -16.68
N ASP A 67 22.90 -3.73 -16.47
CA ASP A 67 24.11 -4.13 -17.19
C ASP A 67 25.12 -4.74 -16.22
N GLU A 68 25.43 -6.03 -16.44
CA GLU A 68 26.31 -6.79 -15.56
C GLU A 68 27.77 -6.38 -15.67
N ASP A 69 28.24 -6.02 -16.86
CA ASP A 69 29.64 -5.64 -17.08
C ASP A 69 29.89 -4.26 -16.49
N ILE A 70 28.99 -3.31 -16.75
CA ILE A 70 29.05 -1.97 -16.14
C ILE A 70 28.94 -2.03 -14.62
N ALA A 71 28.01 -2.84 -14.08
CA ALA A 71 27.84 -2.95 -12.63
C ALA A 71 29.03 -3.65 -11.92
N ARG A 72 29.87 -4.39 -12.65
CA ARG A 72 31.13 -4.94 -12.14
C ARG A 72 32.26 -3.91 -12.22
N ASP A 73 32.32 -3.16 -13.31
CA ASP A 73 33.40 -2.20 -13.58
C ASP A 73 33.26 -0.91 -12.74
N ILE A 74 32.03 -0.50 -12.41
CA ILE A 74 31.80 0.68 -11.57
C ILE A 74 32.01 0.32 -10.09
N GLY A 75 33.13 0.80 -9.53
CA GLY A 75 33.25 1.15 -8.11
C GLY A 75 33.10 0.00 -7.10
N GLY A 76 33.41 -1.25 -7.46
CA GLY A 76 33.40 -2.36 -6.52
C GLY A 76 31.99 -2.85 -6.12
N MET A 77 30.98 -2.54 -6.94
CA MET A 77 29.59 -2.93 -6.65
C MET A 77 29.30 -4.41 -6.90
N GLY A 78 30.23 -5.18 -7.46
CA GLY A 78 30.18 -6.64 -7.49
C GLY A 78 29.10 -7.24 -8.39
N GLY A 79 28.60 -6.46 -9.36
CA GLY A 79 27.54 -6.85 -10.29
C GLY A 79 26.19 -6.17 -10.02
N VAL A 80 25.19 -6.50 -10.83
CA VAL A 80 23.86 -5.87 -10.78
C VAL A 80 23.23 -6.01 -9.38
N PHE A 81 22.65 -4.93 -8.90
CA PHE A 81 21.88 -4.88 -7.66
C PHE A 81 20.52 -4.22 -7.87
N ALA A 82 19.60 -4.43 -6.94
CA ALA A 82 18.23 -3.95 -7.07
C ALA A 82 18.14 -2.42 -6.85
N HIS A 83 17.17 -1.78 -7.49
CA HIS A 83 16.80 -0.38 -7.23
C HIS A 83 16.45 -0.21 -5.76
N GLY A 84 16.95 0.84 -5.10
CA GLY A 84 16.55 1.15 -3.71
C GLY A 84 15.04 1.33 -3.56
N MET A 85 14.37 1.76 -4.63
CA MET A 85 12.91 1.91 -4.65
C MET A 85 12.15 0.59 -4.63
N ILE A 86 12.79 -0.57 -4.87
CA ILE A 86 12.10 -1.87 -4.82
C ILE A 86 11.65 -2.20 -3.39
N GLY A 87 12.49 -1.92 -2.39
CA GLY A 87 12.16 -2.12 -0.98
C GLY A 87 11.09 -1.15 -0.52
N MET A 88 11.14 0.10 -0.97
CA MET A 88 10.06 1.07 -0.80
C MET A 88 8.75 0.55 -1.40
N GLY A 89 8.78 -0.04 -2.59
CA GLY A 89 7.61 -0.65 -3.21
C GLY A 89 6.97 -1.76 -2.37
N PHE A 90 7.78 -2.61 -1.73
CA PHE A 90 7.26 -3.65 -0.84
C PHE A 90 6.71 -3.11 0.48
N LEU A 91 7.36 -2.09 1.06
CA LEU A 91 6.82 -1.39 2.24
C LEU A 91 5.51 -0.67 1.92
N GLY A 92 5.41 -0.09 0.72
CA GLY A 92 4.18 0.48 0.19
C GLY A 92 3.10 -0.59 0.05
N GLN A 93 3.44 -1.76 -0.51
CA GLN A 93 2.52 -2.90 -0.59
C GLN A 93 2.00 -3.32 0.80
N LEU A 94 2.90 -3.51 1.77
CA LEU A 94 2.54 -3.87 3.14
C LEU A 94 1.49 -2.91 3.72
N LEU A 95 1.71 -1.61 3.52
CA LEU A 95 0.76 -0.58 3.96
C LEU A 95 -0.55 -0.67 3.19
N THR A 96 -0.53 -0.76 1.86
CA THR A 96 -1.76 -0.79 1.04
C THR A 96 -2.57 -2.07 1.21
N ASP A 97 -1.94 -3.20 1.51
CA ASP A 97 -2.64 -4.45 1.80
C ASP A 97 -3.47 -4.33 3.10
N PHE A 98 -2.99 -3.53 4.06
CA PHE A 98 -3.69 -3.26 5.32
C PHE A 98 -4.67 -2.09 5.23
N LEU A 99 -4.21 -0.96 4.68
CA LEU A 99 -4.94 0.30 4.61
C LEU A 99 -5.98 0.30 3.50
N TRP A 100 -5.81 -0.49 2.45
CA TRP A 100 -6.71 -0.57 1.30
C TRP A 100 -7.05 0.81 0.70
N ASP A 101 -8.23 1.34 0.98
CA ASP A 101 -8.77 2.61 0.48
C ASP A 101 -8.41 3.82 1.36
N ARG A 102 -7.60 3.63 2.40
CA ARG A 102 -7.22 4.70 3.34
C ARG A 102 -6.00 5.47 2.81
N PRO A 103 -6.08 6.80 2.66
CA PRO A 103 -5.01 7.59 2.06
C PRO A 103 -3.81 7.74 2.98
N LEU A 104 -2.62 7.80 2.39
CA LEU A 104 -1.39 8.18 3.06
C LEU A 104 -1.19 9.70 2.96
N ARG A 105 -0.98 10.36 4.10
CA ARG A 105 -0.56 11.77 4.19
C ARG A 105 0.94 11.92 3.95
N MET A 106 1.71 10.92 4.38
CA MET A 106 3.16 10.88 4.22
C MET A 106 3.61 9.45 3.99
N PHE A 107 4.59 9.26 3.10
CA PHE A 107 5.30 8.00 2.93
C PHE A 107 6.74 8.29 2.53
N SER A 108 7.69 7.88 3.37
CA SER A 108 9.11 8.11 3.16
C SER A 108 9.91 6.91 3.59
N THR A 109 10.86 6.49 2.77
CA THR A 109 11.78 5.40 3.09
C THR A 109 13.19 5.77 2.63
N ARG A 110 14.17 5.07 3.19
CA ARG A 110 15.57 5.16 2.83
C ARG A 110 16.15 3.77 2.71
N ALA A 111 16.81 3.49 1.59
CA ALA A 111 17.71 2.34 1.48
C ALA A 111 18.98 2.59 2.31
N THR A 112 19.36 1.60 3.10
CA THR A 112 20.48 1.66 4.06
C THR A 112 21.65 0.79 3.63
N ILE A 113 21.38 -0.34 2.97
CA ILE A 113 22.37 -1.17 2.30
C ILE A 113 21.89 -1.57 0.90
N ILE A 114 22.83 -2.03 0.08
CA ILE A 114 22.54 -2.55 -1.26
C ILE A 114 21.82 -3.89 -1.13
N VAL A 115 20.66 -4.01 -1.79
CA VAL A 115 19.93 -5.27 -1.93
C VAL A 115 20.34 -5.95 -3.23
N ARG A 116 20.71 -7.23 -3.15
CA ARG A 116 21.26 -7.99 -4.28
C ARG A 116 20.28 -9.05 -4.79
N PRO A 117 20.42 -9.49 -6.05
CA PRO A 117 19.79 -10.73 -6.49
C PRO A 117 20.12 -11.87 -5.53
N GLY A 118 19.10 -12.61 -5.10
CA GLY A 118 19.22 -13.65 -4.08
C GLY A 118 18.77 -13.21 -2.68
N ASP A 119 18.76 -11.91 -2.38
CA ASP A 119 18.25 -11.42 -1.09
C ASP A 119 16.73 -11.55 -1.03
N SER A 120 16.23 -12.14 0.05
CA SER A 120 14.81 -12.12 0.40
C SER A 120 14.55 -11.01 1.41
N LEU A 121 13.39 -10.36 1.36
CA LEU A 121 13.08 -9.26 2.27
C LEU A 121 11.89 -9.58 3.17
N THR A 122 12.02 -9.31 4.46
CA THR A 122 10.92 -9.25 5.42
C THR A 122 10.64 -7.79 5.74
N CYS A 123 9.49 -7.32 5.26
CA CYS A 123 9.00 -5.95 5.47
C CYS A 123 8.10 -5.91 6.70
N ARG A 124 8.28 -4.90 7.55
CA ARG A 124 7.52 -4.69 8.78
C ARG A 124 7.03 -3.25 8.87
N ALA A 125 5.87 -3.10 9.48
CA ALA A 125 5.33 -1.81 9.87
C ALA A 125 4.82 -1.91 11.31
N LYS A 126 5.08 -0.89 12.12
CA LYS A 126 4.57 -0.81 13.49
C LYS A 126 3.93 0.54 13.72
N VAL A 127 2.72 0.55 14.27
CA VAL A 127 2.06 1.78 14.69
C VAL A 127 2.79 2.35 15.89
N THR A 128 3.37 3.53 15.75
CA THR A 128 4.13 4.21 16.82
C THR A 128 3.35 5.35 17.44
N ARG A 129 2.39 5.93 16.70
CA ARG A 129 1.59 7.06 17.18
C ARG A 129 0.21 7.05 16.55
N LYS A 130 -0.77 7.50 17.34
CA LYS A 130 -2.16 7.68 16.93
C LYS A 130 -2.68 8.98 17.56
N TRP A 131 -3.22 9.91 16.77
CA TRP A 131 -3.70 11.21 17.27
C TRP A 131 -4.69 11.85 16.30
N VAL A 132 -5.32 12.93 16.73
CA VAL A 132 -6.19 13.77 15.90
C VAL A 132 -5.49 15.12 15.67
N ASP A 133 -5.46 15.58 14.43
CA ASP A 133 -4.85 16.84 13.98
C ASP A 133 -5.89 17.59 13.12
N ASP A 134 -6.47 18.66 13.65
CA ASP A 134 -7.68 19.31 13.12
C ASP A 134 -8.83 18.30 12.86
N GLU A 135 -9.12 18.01 11.59
CA GLU A 135 -10.19 17.09 11.15
C GLU A 135 -9.64 15.70 10.77
N ASP A 136 -8.31 15.51 10.74
CA ASP A 136 -7.66 14.27 10.33
C ASP A 136 -7.37 13.37 11.54
N ASN A 137 -7.83 12.12 11.48
CA ASN A 137 -7.39 11.09 12.42
C ASN A 137 -6.17 10.37 11.86
N LEU A 138 -5.03 10.58 12.49
CA LEU A 138 -3.73 10.17 11.98
C LEU A 138 -3.16 8.97 12.73
N VAL A 139 -2.58 8.07 11.95
CA VAL A 139 -1.79 6.95 12.44
C VAL A 139 -0.41 7.01 11.80
N GLU A 140 0.64 7.04 12.62
CA GLU A 140 2.03 6.94 12.18
C GLU A 140 2.53 5.51 12.30
N PHE A 141 3.18 5.06 11.22
CA PHE A 141 3.88 3.79 11.14
C PHE A 141 5.38 4.03 11.06
N GLU A 142 6.14 3.29 11.86
CA GLU A 142 7.57 3.04 11.62
C GLU A 142 7.70 1.83 10.69
N LEU A 143 8.59 1.93 9.71
CA LEU A 143 8.75 0.97 8.63
C LEU A 143 10.18 0.43 8.61
N GLU A 144 10.31 -0.87 8.36
CA GLU A 144 11.61 -1.53 8.21
C GLU A 144 11.53 -2.67 7.20
N ALA A 145 12.57 -2.87 6.41
CA ALA A 145 12.77 -4.11 5.66
C ALA A 145 14.13 -4.72 6.00
N VAL A 146 14.14 -5.99 6.38
CA VAL A 146 15.37 -6.75 6.69
C VAL A 146 15.59 -7.87 5.67
N ASN A 147 16.86 -8.20 5.39
CA ASN A 147 17.19 -9.34 4.55
C ASN A 147 17.24 -10.66 5.36
N GLN A 148 17.54 -11.79 4.68
CA GLN A 148 17.69 -13.11 5.29
C GLN A 148 18.81 -13.20 6.34
N GLN A 149 19.75 -12.26 6.35
CA GLN A 149 20.85 -12.18 7.31
C GLN A 149 20.48 -11.32 8.54
N GLY A 150 19.27 -10.75 8.55
CA GLY A 150 18.82 -9.82 9.60
C GLY A 150 19.36 -8.40 9.44
N GLU A 151 19.99 -8.09 8.30
CA GLU A 151 20.49 -6.74 8.03
C GLU A 151 19.34 -5.83 7.61
N VAL A 152 19.29 -4.64 8.20
CA VAL A 152 18.32 -3.61 7.81
C VAL A 152 18.70 -3.10 6.43
N THR A 153 17.78 -3.27 5.49
CA THR A 153 17.92 -2.81 4.10
C THR A 153 17.20 -1.49 3.87
N HIS A 154 16.04 -1.30 4.51
CA HIS A 154 15.26 -0.08 4.39
C HIS A 154 14.69 0.31 5.74
N THR A 155 14.68 1.62 6.01
CA THR A 155 13.95 2.21 7.13
C THR A 155 13.03 3.31 6.61
N GLY A 156 11.97 3.63 7.34
CA GLY A 156 11.06 4.66 6.90
C GLY A 156 9.95 4.97 7.88
N LYS A 157 9.07 5.87 7.44
CA LYS A 157 7.84 6.23 8.13
C LYS A 157 6.71 6.43 7.15
N ALA A 158 5.50 6.16 7.60
CA ALA A 158 4.27 6.54 6.90
C ALA A 158 3.26 7.13 7.87
N GLN A 159 2.39 8.00 7.36
CA GLN A 159 1.22 8.51 8.07
C GLN A 159 -0.01 8.26 7.22
N ALA A 160 -1.03 7.64 7.81
CA ALA A 160 -2.33 7.39 7.18
C ALA A 160 -3.41 8.24 7.84
N VAL A 161 -4.38 8.68 7.05
CA VAL A 161 -5.62 9.30 7.55
C VAL A 161 -6.70 8.24 7.58
N LEU A 162 -7.34 8.04 8.73
CA LEU A 162 -8.40 7.06 8.92
C LEU A 162 -9.74 7.73 9.24
N PRO A 163 -10.86 7.26 8.67
CA PRO A 163 -12.17 7.73 9.07
C PRO A 163 -12.53 7.17 10.45
N HIS A 164 -13.38 7.90 11.17
CA HIS A 164 -14.11 7.33 12.29
C HIS A 164 -15.09 6.26 11.79
N ARG A 165 -15.28 5.24 12.60
CA ARG A 165 -16.34 4.26 12.39
C ARG A 165 -17.70 4.98 12.29
N PRO A 166 -18.51 4.74 11.25
CA PRO A 166 -19.84 5.30 11.15
C PRO A 166 -20.68 4.96 12.39
N LEU A 167 -21.25 5.97 13.03
CA LEU A 167 -22.16 5.77 14.15
C LEU A 167 -23.46 5.13 13.65
N ALA A 168 -23.73 3.92 14.11
CA ALA A 168 -25.04 3.30 13.90
C ALA A 168 -26.05 3.95 14.86
N ILE A 169 -26.82 4.92 14.37
CA ILE A 169 -27.94 5.46 15.15
C ILE A 169 -28.99 4.35 15.28
N LYS A 170 -29.21 3.89 16.52
CA LYS A 170 -30.27 2.92 16.82
C LYS A 170 -31.60 3.42 16.25
N ALA A 171 -32.36 2.55 15.61
CA ALA A 171 -33.60 2.91 14.92
C ALA A 171 -34.58 3.67 15.84
N GLU A 172 -34.59 3.35 17.13
CA GLU A 172 -35.41 3.99 18.17
C GLU A 172 -35.07 5.48 18.43
N LEU A 173 -33.86 5.93 18.10
CA LEU A 173 -33.41 7.32 18.22
C LEU A 173 -33.67 8.14 16.95
N LYS A 174 -34.10 7.53 15.84
CA LYS A 174 -34.52 8.22 14.61
C LYS A 174 -35.94 8.80 14.72
N ARG A 175 -36.28 9.46 15.84
CA ARG A 175 -37.57 10.17 15.93
C ARG A 175 -37.49 11.45 15.08
N PRO A 176 -38.45 11.69 14.17
CA PRO A 176 -38.48 12.95 13.44
C PRO A 176 -38.75 14.07 14.44
N TYR A 177 -37.88 15.07 14.50
CA TYR A 177 -38.17 16.35 15.14
C TYR A 177 -39.30 17.04 14.37
N LEU A 178 -40.55 16.67 14.67
CA LEU A 178 -41.73 17.44 14.28
C LEU A 178 -41.78 18.66 15.20
N VAL A 179 -41.15 19.75 14.78
CA VAL A 179 -41.36 21.07 15.37
C VAL A 179 -42.78 21.49 14.98
N GLN A 180 -43.76 21.20 15.85
CA GLN A 180 -45.08 21.79 15.72
C GLN A 180 -44.96 23.29 16.01
N HIS A 181 -44.81 24.11 14.96
CA HIS A 181 -45.11 25.52 15.06
C HIS A 181 -46.60 25.66 15.37
N ARG A 182 -46.92 25.84 16.65
CA ARG A 182 -48.23 26.30 17.09
C ARG A 182 -48.35 27.75 16.61
N VAL A 183 -49.09 27.96 15.52
CA VAL A 183 -49.61 29.28 15.18
C VAL A 183 -50.57 29.65 16.30
N ILE A 184 -50.14 30.54 17.19
CA ILE A 184 -51.02 31.21 18.14
C ILE A 184 -51.72 32.29 17.31
N GLY A 185 -53.06 32.27 17.36
CA GLY A 185 -53.95 33.04 16.48
C GLY A 185 -53.92 34.55 16.67
#